data_AF-A0A416VUW6-F1
#
_entry.id   AF-A0A416VUW6-F1
#
_cell.length_a   1.000
_cell.length_b   1.000
_cell.length_c   1.000
_cell.angle_alpha   90.00
_cell.angle_beta   90.00
_cell.angle_gamma   90.00
#
_symmetry.space_group_name_H-M   'P 1'
#
loop_
_entity.id
_entity.type
_entity.pdbx_description
1 polymer ?
#
loop_
_entity_poly.entity_id
_entity_poly.type
_entity_poly.pdbx_seq_one_letter_code
_entity_poly.pdbx_strand_id
1 'polypeptide(L)'
;MLKKDFEVNKVIMPKCFSDISKSKLAGKLVTLPAPPKVGDILKVIGFKGEDPTSISLSCMKGDERVDIRIRNMVKGSKQTGITPDDVPCDPVIEEQYKDRLQYIYPLAVNTSYEDLFSILDGQTIICCGSMETPASYNGNEYTLTVWKFAILFDEE
;
A
#
# COMPACT_ATOMS: atom_id res chain seq x y z
N MET A 1 38.84 8.54 16.78
CA MET A 1 38.03 7.79 17.76
C MET A 1 37.45 6.56 17.06
N LEU A 2 37.82 5.36 17.52
CA LEU A 2 37.39 4.09 16.94
C LEU A 2 35.89 3.88 17.18
N LYS A 3 35.13 3.65 16.11
CA LYS A 3 33.73 3.19 16.17
C LYS A 3 33.73 1.76 16.71
N LYS A 4 33.31 1.60 17.96
CA LYS A 4 33.14 0.28 18.61
C LYS A 4 31.96 -0.45 17.99
N ASP A 5 32.13 -1.75 17.82
CA ASP A 5 31.07 -2.67 17.44
C ASP A 5 30.05 -2.78 18.59
N PHE A 6 28.75 -2.86 18.28
CA PHE A 6 27.68 -3.08 19.25
C PHE A 6 27.02 -4.43 18.97
N GLU A 7 26.95 -5.28 19.99
CA GLU A 7 26.28 -6.57 19.92
C GLU A 7 24.82 -6.43 20.35
N VAL A 8 23.89 -6.72 19.44
CA VAL A 8 22.48 -6.97 19.78
C VAL A 8 22.16 -8.39 19.32
N ASN A 9 21.90 -9.29 20.29
CA ASN A 9 21.41 -10.66 20.08
C ASN A 9 22.14 -11.48 18.98
N LYS A 10 23.46 -11.67 19.14
CA LYS A 10 24.28 -12.62 18.33
C LYS A 10 24.15 -12.47 16.80
N VAL A 11 23.82 -11.28 16.31
CA VAL A 11 23.92 -10.97 14.88
C VAL A 11 24.92 -9.83 14.73
N ILE A 12 26.11 -10.16 14.24
CA ILE A 12 27.11 -9.17 13.84
C ILE A 12 26.56 -8.46 12.60
N MET A 13 26.20 -7.18 12.74
CA MET A 13 25.75 -6.38 11.62
C MET A 13 26.95 -6.05 10.71
N PRO A 14 26.91 -6.38 9.41
CA PRO A 14 28.01 -6.06 8.50
C PRO A 14 28.16 -4.55 8.32
N LYS A 15 29.41 -4.10 8.17
CA LYS A 15 29.76 -2.67 8.06
C LYS A 15 29.36 -2.04 6.72
N CYS A 16 29.11 -2.85 5.69
CA CYS A 16 28.69 -2.43 4.35
C CYS A 16 27.59 -3.33 3.77
N PHE A 17 26.66 -2.74 3.00
CA PHE A 17 25.57 -3.45 2.31
C PHE A 17 26.06 -4.56 1.37
N SER A 18 27.23 -4.36 0.74
CA SER A 18 27.87 -5.35 -0.13
C SER A 18 28.25 -6.66 0.58
N ASP A 19 28.38 -6.64 1.91
CA ASP A 19 28.78 -7.81 2.71
C ASP A 19 27.58 -8.59 3.28
N ILE A 20 26.36 -8.05 3.15
CA ILE A 20 25.12 -8.74 3.58
C ILE A 20 24.93 -10.02 2.75
N SER A 21 25.21 -9.95 1.45
CA SER A 21 25.13 -11.08 0.51
C SER A 21 26.06 -12.24 0.85
N LYS A 22 27.13 -11.99 1.62
CA LYS A 22 28.12 -12.99 2.07
C LYS A 22 27.87 -13.49 3.50
N SER A 23 26.80 -13.03 4.15
CA SER A 23 26.49 -13.37 5.55
C SER A 23 25.29 -14.32 5.65
N LYS A 24 25.08 -14.92 6.84
CA LYS A 24 23.86 -15.70 7.16
C LYS A 24 22.56 -14.88 7.06
N LEU A 25 22.65 -13.57 6.83
CA LEU A 25 21.51 -12.67 6.59
C LEU A 25 21.11 -12.61 5.10
N ALA A 26 21.92 -13.12 4.17
CA ALA A 26 21.59 -13.13 2.75
C ALA A 26 20.28 -13.91 2.47
N GLY A 27 20.07 -15.04 3.15
CA GLY A 27 18.81 -15.80 3.10
C GLY A 27 17.67 -15.21 3.94
N LYS A 28 17.91 -14.08 4.63
CA LYS A 28 16.94 -13.32 5.42
C LYS A 28 16.72 -11.91 4.87
N LEU A 29 17.15 -11.64 3.63
CA LEU A 29 16.82 -10.41 2.92
C LEU A 29 15.29 -10.37 2.75
N VAL A 30 14.62 -9.72 3.68
CA VAL A 30 13.21 -9.39 3.59
C VAL A 30 13.12 -8.36 2.47
N THR A 31 12.75 -8.81 1.28
CA THR A 31 12.32 -7.90 0.21
C THR A 31 11.07 -7.21 0.73
N LEU A 32 11.17 -5.90 0.97
CA LEU A 32 10.00 -5.10 1.27
C LEU A 32 9.07 -5.19 0.05
N PRO A 33 7.76 -5.47 0.27
CA PRO A 33 6.82 -5.55 -0.84
C PRO A 33 6.83 -4.21 -1.60
N ALA A 34 6.89 -4.30 -2.93
CA ALA A 34 6.84 -3.10 -3.76
C ALA A 34 5.49 -2.39 -3.55
N PRO A 35 5.48 -1.04 -3.55
CA PRO A 35 4.21 -0.31 -3.51
C PRO A 35 3.35 -0.66 -4.73
N PRO A 36 2.01 -0.60 -4.61
CA PRO A 36 1.11 -0.82 -5.73
C PRO A 36 1.40 0.14 -6.88
N LYS A 37 1.33 -0.38 -8.11
CA LYS A 37 1.41 0.41 -9.34
C LYS A 37 0.03 0.56 -9.95
N VAL A 38 -0.18 1.64 -10.70
CA VAL A 38 -1.40 1.82 -11.51
C VAL A 38 -1.53 0.64 -12.48
N GLY A 39 -2.72 0.05 -12.54
CA GLY A 39 -3.03 -1.17 -13.29
C GLY A 39 -2.79 -2.47 -12.51
N ASP A 40 -2.24 -2.43 -11.30
CA ASP A 40 -2.11 -3.63 -10.48
C ASP A 40 -3.49 -4.13 -10.04
N ILE A 41 -3.81 -5.37 -10.44
CA ILE A 41 -4.98 -6.12 -10.00
C ILE A 41 -4.57 -7.01 -8.83
N LEU A 42 -5.33 -6.91 -7.74
CA LEU A 42 -4.99 -7.49 -6.45
C LEU A 42 -6.21 -8.22 -5.89
N LYS A 43 -6.03 -9.46 -5.44
CA LYS A 43 -7.10 -10.22 -4.76
C LYS A 43 -6.97 -10.03 -3.25
N VAL A 44 -7.99 -9.51 -2.59
CA VAL A 44 -8.01 -9.37 -1.14
C VAL A 44 -8.18 -10.76 -0.51
N ILE A 45 -7.26 -11.12 0.39
CA ILE A 45 -7.24 -12.42 1.07
C ILE A 45 -7.37 -12.31 2.60
N GLY A 46 -7.53 -11.09 3.11
CA GLY A 46 -7.75 -10.81 4.51
C GLY A 46 -7.14 -9.50 4.96
N PHE A 47 -7.06 -9.32 6.27
CA PHE A 47 -6.64 -8.07 6.90
C PHE A 47 -5.65 -8.38 8.03
N LYS A 48 -4.70 -7.47 8.25
CA LYS A 48 -3.70 -7.55 9.32
C LYS A 48 -3.67 -6.27 10.12
N GLY A 49 -3.50 -6.38 11.44
CA GLY A 49 -3.37 -5.26 12.36
C GLY A 49 -4.49 -5.24 13.39
N GLU A 50 -4.17 -4.81 14.60
CA GLU A 50 -5.10 -4.79 15.74
C GLU A 50 -5.81 -3.44 15.89
N ASP A 51 -5.20 -2.34 15.40
CA ASP A 51 -5.73 -0.99 15.53
C ASP A 51 -6.17 -0.41 14.17
N PRO A 52 -7.31 0.31 14.08
CA PRO A 52 -7.81 0.91 12.83
C PRO A 52 -6.81 1.81 12.09
N THR A 53 -5.79 2.29 12.80
CA THR A 53 -4.74 3.16 12.25
C THR A 53 -3.56 2.40 11.65
N SER A 54 -3.43 1.10 11.96
CA SER A 54 -2.38 0.17 11.53
C SER A 54 -2.91 -0.97 10.66
N ILE A 55 -4.24 -1.11 10.50
CA ILE A 55 -4.84 -2.14 9.63
C ILE A 55 -4.33 -1.99 8.19
N SER A 56 -3.93 -3.14 7.64
CA SER A 56 -3.54 -3.31 6.24
C SER A 56 -4.39 -4.41 5.61
N LEU A 57 -4.85 -4.19 4.37
CA LEU A 57 -5.35 -5.26 3.51
C LEU A 57 -4.19 -6.14 3.11
N SER A 58 -4.33 -7.43 3.29
CA SER A 58 -3.46 -8.42 2.66
C SER A 58 -4.06 -8.80 1.32
N CYS A 59 -3.29 -8.57 0.26
CA CYS A 59 -3.68 -8.89 -1.10
C CYS A 59 -2.69 -9.86 -1.75
N MET A 60 -3.16 -10.61 -2.74
CA MET A 60 -2.34 -11.41 -3.65
C MET A 60 -2.27 -10.72 -5.01
N LYS A 61 -1.06 -10.61 -5.54
CA LYS A 61 -0.75 -10.19 -6.90
C LYS A 61 -0.07 -11.36 -7.61
N GLY A 62 -0.85 -12.21 -8.28
CA GLY A 62 -0.35 -13.53 -8.69
C GLY A 62 0.07 -14.33 -7.46
N ASP A 63 1.35 -14.72 -7.38
CA ASP A 63 1.92 -15.45 -6.24
C ASP A 63 2.54 -14.54 -5.15
N GLU A 64 2.60 -13.22 -5.39
CA GLU A 64 3.20 -12.26 -4.45
C GLU A 64 2.16 -11.72 -3.46
N ARG A 65 2.52 -11.64 -2.18
CA ARG A 65 1.71 -10.96 -1.15
C ARG A 65 2.04 -9.48 -1.09
N VAL A 66 1.02 -8.64 -1.25
CA VAL A 66 1.11 -7.19 -1.16
C VAL A 66 0.20 -6.73 -0.02
N ASP A 67 0.78 -6.08 0.99
CA ASP A 67 -0.01 -5.51 2.09
C ASP A 67 -0.23 -4.00 1.84
N ILE A 68 -1.49 -3.57 1.74
CA ILE A 68 -1.88 -2.16 1.52
C ILE A 68 -2.49 -1.60 2.79
N ARG A 69 -1.92 -0.52 3.33
CA ARG A 69 -2.50 0.15 4.51
C ARG A 69 -3.87 0.74 4.17
N ILE A 70 -4.89 0.41 4.99
CA ILE A 70 -6.26 0.93 4.84
C ILE A 70 -6.29 2.44 4.72
N ARG A 71 -5.47 3.12 5.54
CA ARG A 71 -5.37 4.58 5.55
C ARG A 71 -5.13 5.15 4.15
N ASN A 72 -4.33 4.48 3.33
CA ASN A 72 -3.97 4.95 1.99
C ASN A 72 -5.15 4.85 1.01
N MET A 73 -6.17 4.05 1.34
CA MET A 73 -7.36 3.85 0.51
C MET A 73 -8.54 4.71 0.99
N VAL A 74 -8.60 5.04 2.28
CA VAL A 74 -9.81 5.60 2.91
C VAL A 74 -9.63 6.97 3.57
N LYS A 75 -8.40 7.46 3.74
CA LYS A 75 -8.16 8.77 4.36
C LYS A 75 -7.40 9.68 3.41
N GLY A 76 -7.90 10.92 3.32
CA GLY A 76 -7.12 12.01 2.76
C GLY A 76 -5.84 12.26 3.54
N SER A 77 -4.82 12.74 2.83
CA SER A 77 -3.59 13.21 3.44
C SER A 77 -3.89 14.39 4.34
N LYS A 78 -3.59 14.29 5.63
CA LYS A 78 -3.73 15.40 6.57
C LYS A 78 -2.82 16.59 6.24
N GLN A 79 -1.80 16.38 5.42
CA GLN A 79 -0.80 17.40 5.08
C GLN A 79 -1.14 18.14 3.79
N THR A 80 -1.77 17.46 2.85
CA THR A 80 -2.12 18.06 1.55
C THR A 80 -3.62 18.31 1.39
N GLY A 81 -4.45 17.70 2.23
CA GLY A 81 -5.91 17.72 2.12
C GLY A 81 -6.45 16.81 1.00
N ILE A 82 -5.57 16.30 0.13
CA ILE A 82 -5.92 15.49 -1.04
C ILE A 82 -6.40 14.12 -0.59
N THR A 83 -7.52 13.70 -1.16
CA THR A 83 -8.17 12.42 -0.94
C THR A 83 -7.92 11.48 -2.11
N PRO A 84 -8.05 10.16 -1.93
CA PRO A 84 -8.08 9.21 -3.04
C PRO A 84 -9.11 9.53 -4.12
N ASP A 85 -10.16 10.30 -3.83
CA ASP A 85 -11.15 10.66 -4.84
C ASP A 85 -10.69 11.76 -5.80
N ASP A 86 -9.84 12.66 -5.31
CA ASP A 86 -9.23 13.75 -6.09
C ASP A 86 -8.19 13.23 -7.10
N VAL A 87 -7.74 11.99 -6.93
CA VAL A 87 -6.81 11.32 -7.86
C VAL A 87 -7.59 10.91 -9.12
N PRO A 88 -7.18 11.34 -10.31
CA PRO A 88 -7.84 10.92 -11.54
C PRO A 88 -7.65 9.41 -11.78
N CYS A 89 -8.68 8.77 -12.34
CA CYS A 89 -8.53 7.42 -12.88
C CYS A 89 -7.63 7.47 -14.12
N ASP A 90 -6.82 6.44 -14.32
CA ASP A 90 -6.07 6.27 -15.56
C ASP A 90 -7.08 6.05 -16.71
N PRO A 91 -6.97 6.81 -17.82
CA PRO A 91 -7.95 6.76 -18.90
C PRO A 91 -8.02 5.40 -19.59
N VAL A 92 -6.93 4.63 -19.62
CA VAL A 92 -6.91 3.29 -20.21
C VAL A 92 -7.71 2.33 -19.32
N ILE A 93 -7.53 2.43 -18.00
CA ILE A 93 -8.29 1.62 -17.03
C ILE A 93 -9.77 1.99 -17.06
N GLU A 94 -10.09 3.29 -17.09
CA GLU A 94 -11.45 3.79 -17.18
C GLU A 94 -12.16 3.31 -18.45
N GLU A 95 -11.48 3.37 -19.59
CA GLU A 95 -12.03 2.87 -20.86
C GLU A 95 -12.14 1.34 -20.90
N GLN A 96 -11.21 0.61 -20.29
CA GLN A 96 -11.20 -0.85 -20.30
C GLN A 96 -12.29 -1.46 -19.41
N TYR A 97 -12.48 -0.92 -18.20
CA TYR A 97 -13.34 -1.54 -17.19
C TYR A 97 -14.67 -0.80 -16.98
N LYS A 98 -14.76 0.48 -17.34
CA LYS A 98 -16.00 1.27 -17.36
C LYS A 98 -16.85 1.09 -16.08
N ASP A 99 -18.05 0.54 -16.23
CA ASP A 99 -19.06 0.31 -15.20
C ASP A 99 -18.70 -0.81 -14.21
N ARG A 100 -17.65 -1.59 -14.49
CA ARG A 100 -17.15 -2.64 -13.59
C ARG A 100 -16.33 -2.10 -12.43
N LEU A 101 -16.04 -0.80 -12.41
CA LEU A 101 -15.24 -0.15 -11.37
C LEU A 101 -16.14 0.47 -10.29
N GLN A 102 -16.00 -0.02 -9.06
CA GLN A 102 -16.61 0.61 -7.89
C GLN A 102 -15.53 1.19 -6.98
N TYR A 103 -15.39 2.52 -6.98
CA TYR A 103 -14.34 3.20 -6.21
C TYR A 103 -14.49 2.98 -4.70
N ILE A 104 -13.37 2.65 -4.05
CA ILE A 104 -13.33 2.25 -2.64
C ILE A 104 -13.48 3.45 -1.69
N TYR A 105 -12.90 4.60 -2.02
CA TYR A 105 -12.94 5.76 -1.13
C TYR A 105 -14.38 6.27 -0.87
N PRO A 106 -15.24 6.47 -1.89
CA PRO A 106 -16.64 6.81 -1.67
C PRO A 106 -17.41 5.78 -0.82
N LEU A 107 -17.11 4.48 -0.97
CA LEU A 107 -17.70 3.45 -0.10
C LEU A 107 -17.23 3.61 1.35
N ALA A 108 -15.93 3.81 1.54
CA ALA A 108 -15.30 3.87 2.85
C ALA A 108 -15.74 5.08 3.69
N VAL A 109 -16.02 6.23 3.07
CA VAL A 109 -16.52 7.41 3.80
C VAL A 109 -17.99 7.30 4.20
N ASN A 110 -18.74 6.36 3.61
CA ASN A 110 -20.16 6.14 3.86
C ASN A 110 -20.47 4.84 4.61
N THR A 111 -19.44 4.08 5.03
CA THR A 111 -19.60 2.79 5.71
C THR A 111 -18.74 2.71 6.97
N SER A 112 -19.04 1.77 7.86
CA SER A 112 -18.14 1.46 8.97
C SER A 112 -16.91 0.70 8.48
N TYR A 113 -15.83 0.66 9.29
CA TYR A 113 -14.66 -0.16 8.95
C TYR A 113 -15.02 -1.65 8.87
N GLU A 114 -15.91 -2.14 9.73
CA GLU A 114 -16.36 -3.54 9.74
C GLU A 114 -17.10 -3.90 8.46
N ASP A 115 -18.02 -3.02 8.02
CA ASP A 115 -18.75 -3.21 6.77
C ASP A 115 -17.81 -3.10 5.57
N LEU A 116 -16.90 -2.13 5.57
CA LEU A 116 -15.91 -1.98 4.50
C LEU A 116 -15.03 -3.23 4.37
N PHE A 117 -14.56 -3.80 5.48
CA PHE A 117 -13.78 -5.03 5.44
C PHE A 117 -14.60 -6.20 4.94
N SER A 118 -15.85 -6.32 5.39
CA SER A 118 -16.77 -7.35 4.92
C SER A 118 -17.05 -7.24 3.41
N ILE A 119 -17.16 -6.01 2.89
CA ILE A 119 -17.32 -5.74 1.45
C ILE A 119 -16.06 -6.12 0.68
N LEU A 120 -14.88 -5.77 1.19
CA LEU A 120 -13.61 -5.97 0.50
C LEU A 120 -13.07 -7.40 0.59
N ASP A 121 -13.50 -8.19 1.58
CA ASP A 121 -13.00 -9.54 1.77
C ASP A 121 -13.31 -10.42 0.55
N GLY A 122 -12.28 -11.12 0.05
CA GLY A 122 -12.38 -11.92 -1.16
C GLY A 122 -12.61 -11.13 -2.45
N GLN A 123 -12.65 -9.79 -2.44
CA GLN A 123 -12.83 -9.00 -3.66
C GLN A 123 -11.56 -8.85 -4.48
N THR A 124 -11.73 -8.70 -5.79
CA THR A 124 -10.67 -8.25 -6.67
C THR A 124 -10.69 -6.72 -6.68
N ILE A 125 -9.55 -6.10 -6.40
CA ILE A 125 -9.39 -4.65 -6.45
C ILE A 125 -8.32 -4.28 -7.47
N ILE A 126 -8.39 -3.06 -8.01
CA ILE A 126 -7.44 -2.53 -8.98
C ILE A 126 -6.95 -1.15 -8.53
N CYS A 127 -5.66 -0.89 -8.69
CA CYS A 127 -5.09 0.45 -8.55
C CYS A 127 -5.40 1.26 -9.82
N CYS A 128 -6.38 2.16 -9.73
CA CYS A 128 -6.89 2.95 -10.85
C CYS A 128 -6.03 4.17 -11.17
N GLY A 129 -5.28 4.68 -10.20
CA GLY A 129 -4.52 5.91 -10.36
C GLY A 129 -3.63 6.21 -9.17
N SER A 130 -2.66 7.09 -9.39
CA SER A 130 -1.80 7.61 -8.33
C SER A 130 -1.44 9.06 -8.61
N MET A 131 -1.41 9.88 -7.57
CA MET A 131 -1.01 11.27 -7.65
C MET A 131 0.10 11.55 -6.64
N GLU A 132 1.18 12.16 -7.11
CA GLU A 132 2.23 12.69 -6.26
C GLU A 132 1.87 14.10 -5.81
N THR A 133 2.03 14.36 -4.52
CA THR A 133 1.58 15.59 -3.87
C THR A 133 2.70 16.11 -2.98
N PRO A 134 3.12 17.38 -3.11
CA PRO A 134 4.13 17.96 -2.23
C PRO A 134 3.56 18.14 -0.83
N ALA A 135 4.33 17.75 0.18
CA ALA A 135 3.97 17.87 1.59
C ALA A 135 5.16 18.43 2.38
N SER A 136 4.86 19.11 3.49
CA SER A 136 5.87 19.64 4.41
C SER A 136 5.64 19.14 5.82
N TYR A 137 6.69 18.68 6.49
CA TYR A 137 6.65 18.26 7.88
C TYR A 137 7.90 18.73 8.61
N ASN A 138 7.69 19.49 9.69
CA ASN A 138 8.77 20.12 10.46
C ASN A 138 9.77 20.89 9.58
N GLY A 139 9.29 21.55 8.52
CA GLY A 139 10.12 22.32 7.59
C GLY A 139 10.86 21.51 6.52
N ASN A 140 10.70 20.17 6.49
CA ASN A 140 11.24 19.33 5.41
C ASN A 140 10.17 19.05 4.37
N GLU A 141 10.51 19.26 3.10
CA GLU A 141 9.67 18.93 1.95
C GLU A 141 9.83 17.48 1.53
N TYR A 142 8.73 16.84 1.14
CA TYR A 142 8.71 15.50 0.58
C TYR A 142 7.49 15.31 -0.29
N THR A 143 7.55 14.26 -1.10
CA THR A 143 6.45 13.86 -1.96
C THR A 143 5.66 12.74 -1.31
N LEU A 144 4.35 12.93 -1.22
CA LEU A 144 3.39 11.91 -0.83
C LEU A 144 2.67 11.39 -2.07
N THR A 145 2.62 10.07 -2.21
CA THR A 145 1.77 9.41 -3.21
C THR A 145 0.42 9.07 -2.59
N VAL A 146 -0.65 9.51 -3.25
CA VAL A 146 -2.04 9.14 -2.94
C VAL A 146 -2.52 8.21 -4.05
N TRP A 147 -3.16 7.10 -3.70
CA TRP A 147 -3.61 6.11 -4.68
C TRP A 147 -5.14 6.03 -4.72
N LYS A 148 -5.69 5.84 -5.92
CA LYS A 148 -7.10 5.51 -6.14
C LYS A 148 -7.25 4.03 -6.38
N PHE A 149 -8.18 3.41 -5.66
CA PHE A 149 -8.52 1.99 -5.84
C PHE A 149 -10.01 1.82 -6.10
N ALA A 150 -10.34 0.81 -6.89
CA ALA A 150 -11.70 0.35 -7.11
C ALA A 150 -11.79 -1.16 -6.86
N ILE A 151 -12.97 -1.62 -6.43
CA ILE A 151 -13.38 -3.01 -6.61
C ILE A 151 -13.61 -3.21 -8.11
N LEU A 152 -13.05 -4.28 -8.65
CA LEU A 152 -13.22 -4.69 -10.03
C LEU A 152 -14.17 -5.88 -10.06
N PHE A 153 -15.36 -5.68 -10.60
CA PHE A 153 -16.32 -6.76 -10.83
C PHE A 153 -15.93 -7.60 -12.05
N ASP A 154 -16.22 -8.89 -11.98
CA ASP A 154 -16.07 -9.80 -13.12
C ASP A 154 -17.06 -9.42 -14.24
N GLU A 155 -16.74 -9.76 -15.48
CA GLU A 155 -17.72 -9.70 -16.58
C GLU A 155 -18.75 -10.82 -16.38
N GLU A 156 -20.04 -10.49 -16.40
CA GLU A 156 -21.14 -11.48 -16.44
C GLU A 156 -21.12 -12.32 -17.73
#